data_AF-A0A0D3B2U5-F1
#
_entry.id   AF-A0A0D3B2U5-F1
#
_cell.length_a   1.000
_cell.length_b   1.000
_cell.length_c   1.000
_cell.angle_alpha   90.00
_cell.angle_beta   90.00
_cell.angle_gamma   90.00
#
_symmetry.space_group_name_H-M   'P 1'
#
loop_
_entity.id
_entity.type
_entity.pdbx_description
1 polymer ?
#
loop_
_entity_poly.entity_id
_entity_poly.type
_entity_poly.pdbx_seq_one_letter_code
_entity_poly.pdbx_strand_id
1 'polypeptide(L)'
;MEYNKQRTMLIVMLIIIMWSCCYSHAQLSSDFYKESCPSLFYVVRREVQRAVTRERRMAASLLRLFFHDCFVNWRMQCQQGWGICPLWI
;
A
#
# COMPACT_ATOMS: atom_id res chain seq x y z
N MET A 1 -33.50 -23.56 -24.05
CA MET A 1 -32.19 -24.00 -23.51
C MET A 1 -31.13 -22.90 -23.60
N GLU A 2 -31.26 -21.93 -24.51
CA GLU A 2 -30.33 -20.78 -24.65
C GLU A 2 -30.26 -19.86 -23.40
N TYR A 3 -31.37 -19.64 -22.70
CA TYR A 3 -31.41 -18.84 -21.45
C TYR A 3 -30.53 -19.43 -20.33
N ASN A 4 -30.47 -20.77 -20.23
CA ASN A 4 -29.64 -21.43 -19.23
C ASN A 4 -28.16 -21.30 -19.57
N LYS A 5 -27.82 -21.38 -20.86
CA LYS A 5 -26.46 -21.14 -21.38
C LYS A 5 -26.02 -19.69 -21.15
N GLN A 6 -26.90 -18.71 -21.42
CA GLN A 6 -26.65 -17.29 -21.16
C GLN A 6 -26.41 -17.02 -19.66
N ARG A 7 -27.22 -17.63 -18.78
CA ARG A 7 -27.04 -17.54 -17.31
C ARG A 7 -25.74 -18.18 -16.85
N THR A 8 -25.39 -19.37 -17.36
CA THR A 8 -24.12 -20.02 -17.03
C THR A 8 -22.92 -19.16 -17.46
N MET A 9 -22.97 -18.55 -18.65
CA MET A 9 -21.91 -17.65 -19.13
C MET A 9 -21.76 -16.40 -18.25
N LEU A 10 -22.87 -15.80 -17.81
CA LEU A 10 -22.85 -14.67 -16.88
C LEU A 10 -22.25 -15.06 -15.52
N ILE A 11 -22.61 -16.23 -14.98
CA ILE A 11 -22.07 -16.72 -13.70
C ILE A 11 -20.56 -16.94 -13.81
N VAL A 12 -20.08 -17.55 -14.90
CA VAL A 12 -18.64 -17.78 -15.13
C VAL A 12 -17.89 -16.45 -15.22
N MET A 13 -18.42 -15.45 -15.93
CA MET A 13 -17.81 -14.11 -15.99
C MET A 13 -17.71 -13.44 -14.62
N LEU A 14 -18.76 -13.54 -13.79
CA LEU A 14 -18.75 -12.98 -12.44
C LEU A 14 -17.70 -13.67 -11.53
N ILE A 15 -17.52 -14.98 -11.65
CA ILE A 15 -16.50 -15.73 -10.90
C ILE A 15 -15.08 -15.29 -11.30
N ILE A 16 -14.84 -15.08 -12.60
CA ILE A 16 -13.54 -14.61 -13.11
C ILE A 16 -13.22 -13.20 -12.59
N ILE A 17 -14.20 -12.29 -12.62
CA ILE A 17 -14.04 -10.91 -12.10
C ILE A 17 -13.71 -10.95 -10.60
N MET A 18 -14.41 -11.80 -9.83
CA MET A 18 -14.17 -11.96 -8.40
C MET A 18 -12.75 -12.45 -8.08
N TRP A 19 -12.19 -13.35 -8.91
CA TRP A 19 -10.82 -13.83 -8.75
C TRP A 19 -9.75 -12.78 -9.08
N SER A 20 -10.06 -11.84 -9.97
CA SER A 20 -9.11 -10.82 -10.41
C SER A 20 -8.88 -9.67 -9.39
N CYS A 21 -9.77 -9.49 -8.42
CA CYS A 21 -9.71 -8.38 -7.46
C CYS A 21 -8.63 -8.52 -6.36
N CYS A 22 -8.00 -9.69 -6.21
CA CYS A 22 -7.09 -9.98 -5.09
C CYS A 22 -5.60 -9.88 -5.46
N TYR A 23 -5.24 -9.40 -6.65
CA TYR A 23 -3.85 -9.32 -7.09
C TYR A 23 -3.14 -8.06 -6.55
N SER A 24 -2.76 -8.08 -5.28
CA SER A 24 -1.91 -7.04 -4.68
C SER A 24 -0.44 -7.49 -4.67
N HIS A 25 0.42 -6.75 -5.35
CA HIS A 25 1.85 -7.06 -5.45
C HIS A 25 2.62 -6.49 -4.24
N ALA A 26 2.33 -6.99 -3.04
CA ALA A 26 3.00 -6.55 -1.82
C ALA A 26 4.24 -7.41 -1.51
N GLN A 27 5.41 -7.05 -2.06
CA GLN A 27 6.70 -7.71 -1.76
C GLN A 27 7.34 -7.19 -0.44
N LEU A 28 6.54 -6.85 0.56
CA LEU A 28 7.06 -6.38 1.85
C LEU A 28 7.23 -7.57 2.80
N SER A 29 8.44 -7.76 3.29
CA SER A 29 8.74 -8.66 4.40
C SER A 29 9.33 -7.86 5.55
N SER A 30 8.90 -8.15 6.79
CA SER A 30 9.49 -7.57 8.00
C SER A 30 10.98 -7.91 8.15
N ASP A 31 11.41 -8.94 7.44
CA ASP A 31 12.73 -9.56 7.60
C ASP A 31 13.68 -9.22 6.46
N PHE A 32 13.26 -8.34 5.54
CA PHE A 32 14.00 -7.97 4.33
C PHE A 32 15.45 -7.54 4.61
N TYR A 33 15.69 -6.87 5.74
CA TYR A 33 17.03 -6.39 6.11
C TYR A 33 17.76 -7.29 7.12
N LYS A 34 17.20 -8.43 7.53
CA LYS A 34 17.82 -9.27 8.58
C LYS A 34 19.21 -9.78 8.19
N GLU A 35 19.41 -10.19 6.94
CA GLU A 35 20.70 -10.71 6.48
C GLU A 35 21.68 -9.60 6.07
N SER A 36 21.20 -8.57 5.37
CA SER A 36 22.06 -7.48 4.89
C SER A 36 22.46 -6.49 5.99
N CYS A 37 21.57 -6.18 6.94
CA CYS A 37 21.84 -5.24 8.03
C CYS A 37 20.93 -5.52 9.26
N PRO A 38 21.30 -6.49 10.11
CA PRO A 38 20.46 -6.92 11.24
C PRO A 38 20.23 -5.82 12.29
N SER A 39 21.15 -4.85 12.41
CA SER A 39 21.04 -3.76 13.38
C SER A 39 20.22 -2.57 12.90
N LEU A 40 19.77 -2.55 11.64
CA LEU A 40 19.08 -1.39 11.04
C LEU A 40 17.90 -0.93 11.88
N PHE A 41 17.00 -1.87 12.23
CA PHE A 41 15.79 -1.55 13.00
C PHE A 41 16.12 -0.96 14.37
N TYR A 42 17.15 -1.49 15.04
CA TYR A 42 17.60 -0.99 16.34
C TYR A 42 18.17 0.43 16.23
N VAL A 43 19.04 0.68 15.25
CA VAL A 43 19.65 1.99 15.04
C VAL A 43 18.58 3.04 14.72
N VAL A 44 17.69 2.76 13.77
CA VAL A 44 16.60 3.66 13.41
C VAL A 44 15.72 3.98 14.61
N ARG A 45 15.30 2.96 15.38
CA ARG A 45 14.48 3.16 16.57
C ARG A 45 15.19 4.04 17.60
N ARG A 46 16.47 3.81 17.86
CA ARG A 46 17.27 4.58 18.82
C ARG A 46 17.39 6.04 18.41
N GLU A 47 17.71 6.32 17.15
CA GLU A 47 17.86 7.70 16.68
C GLU A 47 16.51 8.44 16.64
N VAL A 48 15.43 7.78 16.20
CA VAL A 48 14.08 8.36 16.26
C VAL A 48 13.67 8.67 17.70
N GLN A 49 13.95 7.77 18.66
CA GLN A 49 13.67 8.04 20.07
C GLN A 49 14.48 9.22 20.62
N ARG A 50 15.78 9.33 20.29
CA ARG A 50 16.60 10.50 20.66
C ARG A 50 16.05 11.79 20.07
N ALA A 51 15.64 11.75 18.82
CA ALA A 51 15.03 12.88 18.12
C ALA A 51 13.74 13.33 18.83
N VAL A 52 12.82 12.40 19.11
CA VAL A 52 11.53 12.70 19.76
C VAL A 52 11.67 13.12 21.22
N THR A 53 12.63 12.57 21.94
CA THR A 53 12.90 12.98 23.34
C THR A 53 13.49 14.39 23.42
N ARG A 54 14.31 14.79 22.44
CA ARG A 54 14.77 16.18 22.31
C ARG A 54 13.63 17.13 21.95
N GLU A 55 12.80 16.75 20.97
CA GLU A 55 11.65 17.53 20.52
C GLU A 55 10.44 16.65 20.20
N ARG A 56 9.42 16.68 21.06
CA ARG A 56 8.21 15.83 20.89
C ARG A 56 7.47 16.10 19.57
N ARG A 57 7.52 17.33 19.06
CA ARG A 57 6.89 17.72 17.79
C ARG A 57 7.49 16.98 16.59
N MET A 58 8.74 16.51 16.69
CA MET A 58 9.41 15.81 15.59
C MET A 58 8.75 14.46 15.24
N ALA A 59 8.09 13.79 16.21
CA ALA A 59 7.30 12.59 15.92
C ALA A 59 6.18 12.85 14.90
N ALA A 60 5.45 13.96 15.09
CA ALA A 60 4.37 14.35 14.18
C ALA A 60 4.91 14.76 12.81
N SER A 61 6.06 15.45 12.75
CA SER A 61 6.72 15.81 11.49
C SER A 61 7.17 14.57 10.71
N LEU A 62 7.78 13.57 11.36
CA LEU A 62 8.19 12.32 10.73
C LEU A 62 7.00 11.54 10.18
N LEU A 63 5.90 11.47 10.94
CA LEU A 63 4.68 10.83 10.50
C LEU A 63 4.06 11.54 9.29
N ARG A 64 4.02 12.88 9.30
CA ARG A 64 3.55 13.68 8.17
C ARG A 64 4.44 13.48 6.94
N LEU A 65 5.76 13.39 7.10
CA LEU A 65 6.68 13.14 6.00
C LEU A 65 6.48 11.74 5.40
N PHE A 66 6.32 10.71 6.25
CA PHE A 66 6.00 9.35 5.79
C PHE A 66 4.71 9.33 4.96
N PHE A 67 3.65 9.95 5.47
CA PHE A 67 2.40 10.07 4.72
C PHE A 67 2.56 10.91 3.47
N HIS A 68 3.33 11.99 3.49
CA HIS A 68 3.60 12.81 2.31
C HIS A 68 4.30 12.00 1.21
N ASP A 69 5.34 11.23 1.53
CA ASP A 69 6.12 10.46 0.55
C ASP A 69 5.31 9.27 0.01
N CYS A 70 4.55 8.59 0.87
CA CYS A 70 3.62 7.55 0.42
C CYS A 70 2.46 8.16 -0.39
N PHE A 71 1.97 9.34 -0.03
CA PHE A 71 0.86 10.03 -0.71
C PHE A 71 1.29 10.67 -2.05
N VAL A 72 2.56 11.01 -2.23
CA VAL A 72 3.04 11.48 -3.54
C VAL A 72 3.22 10.29 -4.49
N ASN A 73 3.61 9.13 -3.97
CA ASN A 73 3.87 7.94 -4.77
C ASN A 73 2.60 7.24 -5.29
N TRP A 74 1.50 7.14 -4.52
CA TRP A 74 0.24 6.56 -5.05
C TRP A 74 -0.42 7.41 -6.15
N ARG A 75 -0.11 8.72 -6.27
CA ARG A 75 -0.55 9.52 -7.43
C ARG A 75 0.10 9.08 -8.73
N MET A 76 1.16 8.26 -8.70
CA MET A 76 1.72 7.61 -9.88
C MET A 76 1.17 6.19 -10.13
N GLN A 77 0.23 5.70 -9.33
CA GLN A 77 -0.61 4.53 -9.64
C GLN A 77 -2.04 4.90 -10.07
N CYS A 78 -2.22 6.03 -10.77
CA CYS A 78 -3.34 6.21 -11.71
C CYS A 78 -3.03 5.53 -13.07
N GLN A 79 -2.54 4.29 -13.04
CA GLN A 79 -2.45 3.45 -14.23
C GLN A 79 -2.97 2.06 -13.89
N GLN A 80 -4.27 1.96 -13.58
CA GLN A 80 -5.20 1.07 -14.28
C GLN A 80 -6.63 1.66 -14.23
N GLY A 81 -6.98 2.47 -15.22
CA GLY A 81 -8.31 2.38 -15.85
C GLY A 81 -9.39 3.42 -15.57
N TRP A 82 -9.45 4.13 -14.43
CA TRP A 82 -10.52 5.12 -14.20
C TRP A 82 -10.01 6.38 -13.50
N GLY A 83 -9.80 7.43 -14.30
CA GLY A 83 -9.29 8.73 -13.89
C GLY A 83 -10.30 9.55 -13.10
N ILE A 84 -10.52 9.20 -11.84
CA ILE A 84 -11.15 10.10 -10.87
C ILE A 84 -10.23 10.17 -9.66
N CYS A 85 -9.32 11.15 -9.67
CA CYS A 85 -8.82 11.72 -8.43
C CYS A 85 -9.96 12.59 -7.87
N PRO A 86 -10.59 12.27 -6.73
CA PRO A 86 -11.21 13.33 -5.96
C PRO A 86 -10.05 14.20 -5.46
N LEU A 87 -9.99 15.40 -6.03
CA LEU A 87 -9.63 16.60 -5.25
C LEU A 87 -10.44 16.53 -3.93
N TRP A 88 -9.89 17.04 -2.84
CA TRP A 88 -10.44 17.06 -1.46
C TRP A 88 -9.93 15.95 -0.52
N ILE A 89 -8.70 16.10 -0.04
CA ILE A 89 -8.43 16.71 1.28
C ILE A 89 -7.09 17.44 1.24
#